data_AF-A0A3B9G0M2-F1
#
_entry.id   AF-A0A3B9G0M2-F1
#
_cell.length_a   1.000
_cell.length_b   1.000
_cell.length_c   1.000
_cell.angle_alpha   90.00
_cell.angle_beta   90.00
_cell.angle_gamma   90.00
#
_symmetry.space_group_name_H-M   'P 1'
#
loop_
_entity.id
_entity.type
_entity.pdbx_description
1 polymer ?
#
loop_
_entity_poly.entity_id
_entity_poly.type
_entity_poly.pdbx_seq_one_letter_code
_entity_poly.pdbx_strand_id
1 'polypeptide(L)'
;MADLTEFYSYFHYLVCTVAIYGNDEPHFFKGNLNLRTYYTDSEKTEINDNKTTDYAVDTLFAETNKIVRRLHKERYDENRDLCVMPFTMLGDPYQIVYNKTAHPSPYEDNSLSFLKEKDPNAKGLAIVMKKDKDGKITWLSEVEARAIIRTLTPLLDKE
;
A
#
# COMPACT_ATOMS: atom_id res chain seq x y z
N MET A 1 -6.37 -8.56 -32.52
CA MET A 1 -5.60 -8.18 -31.32
C MET A 1 -5.60 -6.66 -31.30
N ALA A 2 -6.35 -6.03 -30.41
CA ALA A 2 -6.40 -4.57 -30.36
C ALA A 2 -5.06 -4.08 -29.81
N ASP A 3 -4.37 -3.22 -30.56
CA ASP A 3 -3.30 -2.37 -30.04
C ASP A 3 -3.90 -1.50 -28.94
N LEU A 4 -3.81 -1.95 -27.70
CA LEU A 4 -4.05 -1.11 -26.54
C LEU A 4 -2.79 -0.27 -26.33
N THR A 5 -2.58 0.71 -27.22
CA THR A 5 -1.54 1.71 -27.00
C THR A 5 -1.88 2.44 -25.70
N GLU A 6 -1.12 2.18 -24.66
CA GLU A 6 -1.31 2.84 -23.37
C GLU A 6 -0.66 4.22 -23.42
N PHE A 7 -1.44 5.27 -23.13
CA PHE A 7 -0.93 6.63 -23.03
C PHE A 7 -0.58 6.93 -21.57
N TYR A 8 0.72 7.12 -21.28
CA TYR A 8 1.17 7.47 -19.93
C TYR A 8 2.38 8.39 -19.93
N SER A 9 2.59 9.04 -18.78
CA SER A 9 3.78 9.84 -18.46
C SER A 9 4.36 9.37 -17.13
N TYR A 10 5.69 9.45 -16.99
CA TYR A 10 6.36 9.16 -15.72
C TYR A 10 6.60 10.45 -14.95
N PHE A 11 6.34 10.38 -13.64
CA PHE A 11 6.60 11.46 -12.72
C PHE A 11 7.36 10.94 -11.49
N HIS A 12 8.29 11.75 -11.02
CA HIS A 12 9.08 11.47 -9.82
C HIS A 12 8.33 12.02 -8.62
N TYR A 13 7.87 11.15 -7.73
CA TYR A 13 7.18 11.55 -6.51
C TYR A 13 7.97 11.14 -5.29
N LEU A 14 8.03 12.03 -4.31
CA LEU A 14 8.39 11.68 -2.95
C LEU A 14 7.15 11.14 -2.25
N VAL A 15 7.15 9.83 -1.98
CA VAL A 15 6.01 9.13 -1.38
C VAL A 15 6.31 8.77 0.07
N CYS A 16 5.26 8.74 0.90
CA CYS A 16 5.34 8.24 2.27
C CYS A 16 4.22 7.23 2.53
N THR A 17 4.52 6.22 3.34
CA THR A 17 3.53 5.26 3.84
C THR A 17 3.92 4.76 5.23
N VAL A 18 2.97 4.10 5.90
CA VAL A 18 3.21 3.33 7.12
C VAL A 18 2.96 1.87 6.76
N ALA A 19 3.88 1.00 7.13
CA ALA A 19 3.83 -0.43 6.87
C ALA A 19 3.72 -1.21 8.18
N ILE A 20 2.94 -2.29 8.16
CA ILE A 20 2.78 -3.23 9.27
C ILE A 20 3.03 -4.62 8.69
N TYR A 21 3.97 -5.36 9.26
CA TYR A 21 4.32 -6.70 8.79
C TYR A 21 3.99 -7.72 9.88
N GLY A 22 2.99 -8.57 9.63
CA GLY A 22 2.46 -9.45 10.67
C GLY A 22 2.08 -8.69 11.93
N ASN A 23 2.71 -9.05 13.04
CA ASN A 23 2.54 -8.43 14.36
C ASN A 23 3.68 -7.46 14.75
N ASP A 24 4.54 -7.08 13.79
CA ASP A 24 5.61 -6.13 14.05
C ASP A 24 5.06 -4.72 14.33
N GLU A 25 5.87 -3.91 15.00
CA GLU A 25 5.60 -2.49 15.16
C GLU A 25 5.39 -1.79 13.79
N PRO A 26 4.51 -0.78 13.70
CA PRO A 26 4.30 -0.03 12.47
C PRO A 26 5.55 0.79 12.09
N HIS A 27 6.00 0.67 10.85
CA HIS A 27 7.21 1.31 10.34
C HIS A 27 6.91 2.42 9.32
N PHE A 28 7.63 3.54 9.42
CA PHE A 28 7.55 4.65 8.47
C PHE A 28 8.46 4.40 7.27
N PHE A 29 7.89 4.54 6.08
CA PHE A 29 8.64 4.51 4.84
C PHE A 29 8.50 5.82 4.08
N LYS A 30 9.63 6.33 3.59
CA LYS A 30 9.74 7.50 2.71
C LYS A 30 10.74 7.21 1.62
N GLY A 31 10.36 7.50 0.36
CA GLY A 31 11.23 7.24 -0.78
C GLY A 31 10.77 7.95 -2.03
N ASN A 32 11.64 8.01 -3.04
CA ASN A 32 11.28 8.50 -4.35
C ASN A 32 10.79 7.33 -5.21
N LEU A 33 9.61 7.46 -5.82
CA LEU A 33 9.07 6.50 -6.77
C LEU A 33 8.79 7.16 -8.12
N ASN A 34 9.02 6.37 -9.17
CA ASN A 34 8.63 6.71 -10.53
C ASN A 34 7.24 6.15 -10.79
N LEU A 35 6.23 7.00 -10.69
CA LEU A 35 4.85 6.61 -10.90
C LEU A 35 4.39 7.00 -12.30
N ARG A 36 3.49 6.19 -12.85
CA ARG A 36 2.84 6.47 -14.12
C ARG A 36 1.53 7.19 -13.87
N THR A 37 1.31 8.28 -14.57
CA THR A 37 -0.02 8.85 -14.79
C THR A 37 -0.51 8.34 -16.14
N TYR A 38 -1.63 7.63 -16.13
CA TYR A 38 -2.27 7.14 -17.35
C TYR A 38 -3.31 8.15 -17.84
N TYR A 39 -3.50 8.17 -19.15
CA TYR A 39 -4.44 9.06 -19.83
C TYR A 39 -5.43 8.23 -20.66
N THR A 40 -6.63 8.77 -20.83
CA THR A 40 -7.67 8.17 -21.69
C THR A 40 -7.43 8.49 -23.17
N ASP A 41 -6.64 9.52 -23.46
CA ASP A 41 -6.38 10.05 -24.80
C ASP A 41 -4.88 10.13 -25.16
N SER A 42 -4.59 10.16 -26.46
CA SER A 42 -3.22 10.23 -26.98
C SER A 42 -2.52 11.58 -26.73
N GLU A 43 -3.29 12.65 -26.61
CA GLU A 43 -2.79 14.01 -26.34
C GLU A 43 -2.46 14.22 -24.84
N LYS A 44 -2.77 13.22 -24.00
CA LYS A 44 -2.51 13.21 -22.55
C LYS A 44 -3.18 14.37 -21.82
N THR A 45 -4.42 14.66 -22.19
CA THR A 45 -5.19 15.78 -21.64
C THR A 45 -6.14 15.35 -20.53
N GLU A 46 -6.64 14.12 -20.58
CA GLU A 46 -7.57 13.57 -19.60
C GLU A 46 -6.93 12.39 -18.87
N ILE A 47 -6.84 12.50 -17.54
CA ILE A 47 -6.22 11.47 -16.70
C ILE A 47 -7.18 10.31 -16.53
N ASN A 48 -6.70 9.09 -16.77
CA ASN A 48 -7.36 7.88 -16.35
C ASN A 48 -7.08 7.63 -14.86
N ASP A 49 -7.96 8.16 -14.02
CA ASP A 49 -7.80 8.13 -12.56
C ASP A 49 -7.74 6.71 -12.01
N ASN A 50 -8.66 5.84 -12.40
CA ASN A 50 -8.71 4.45 -11.91
C ASN A 50 -7.38 3.72 -12.18
N LYS A 51 -6.90 3.77 -13.42
CA LYS A 51 -5.66 3.09 -13.80
C LYS A 51 -4.42 3.71 -13.14
N THR A 52 -4.41 5.04 -12.97
CA THR A 52 -3.34 5.75 -12.27
C THR A 52 -3.30 5.38 -10.80
N THR A 53 -4.45 5.35 -10.14
CA THR A 53 -4.59 4.94 -8.74
C THR A 53 -4.20 3.48 -8.55
N ASP A 54 -4.72 2.56 -9.36
CA ASP A 54 -4.39 1.13 -9.27
C ASP A 54 -2.88 0.90 -9.42
N TYR A 55 -2.24 1.57 -10.38
CA TYR A 55 -0.80 1.49 -10.57
C TYR A 55 -0.01 2.07 -9.38
N ALA A 56 -0.47 3.20 -8.82
CA ALA A 56 0.19 3.81 -7.67
C ALA A 56 0.10 2.91 -6.42
N VAL A 57 -1.06 2.31 -6.17
CA VAL A 57 -1.27 1.33 -5.09
C VAL A 57 -0.37 0.11 -5.27
N ASP A 58 -0.36 -0.49 -6.46
CA ASP A 58 0.47 -1.67 -6.76
C ASP A 58 1.96 -1.36 -6.58
N THR A 59 2.42 -0.24 -7.14
CA THR A 59 3.83 0.13 -7.12
C THR A 59 4.29 0.43 -5.69
N LEU A 60 3.52 1.22 -4.93
CA LEU A 60 3.87 1.55 -3.56
C LEU A 60 3.91 0.29 -2.68
N PHE A 61 2.90 -0.58 -2.79
CA PHE A 61 2.87 -1.84 -2.07
C PHE A 61 4.08 -2.72 -2.43
N ALA A 62 4.34 -2.92 -3.73
CA ALA A 62 5.42 -3.78 -4.18
C ALA A 62 6.80 -3.28 -3.73
N GLU A 63 7.08 -1.98 -3.83
CA GLU A 63 8.35 -1.41 -3.42
C GLU A 63 8.54 -1.45 -1.90
N THR A 64 7.49 -1.16 -1.13
CA THR A 64 7.55 -1.30 0.34
C THR A 64 7.75 -2.77 0.75
N ASN A 65 7.04 -3.72 0.12
CA ASN A 65 7.17 -5.14 0.43
C ASN A 65 8.55 -5.70 0.12
N LYS A 66 9.18 -5.27 -0.98
CA LYS A 66 10.58 -5.63 -1.28
C LYS A 66 11.54 -5.21 -0.16
N ILE A 67 11.33 -4.01 0.41
CA ILE A 67 12.19 -3.52 1.49
C ILE A 67 11.95 -4.31 2.76
N VAL A 68 10.69 -4.47 3.17
CA VAL A 68 10.31 -5.23 4.37
C VAL A 68 10.79 -6.68 4.27
N ARG A 69 10.45 -7.42 3.20
CA ARG A 69 10.90 -8.81 3.02
C ARG A 69 12.42 -8.93 3.04
N ARG A 70 13.17 -7.96 2.51
CA ARG A 70 14.63 -7.94 2.61
C ARG A 70 15.12 -7.84 4.06
N LEU A 71 14.46 -7.04 4.90
CA LEU A 71 14.77 -6.95 6.33
C LEU A 71 14.57 -8.30 7.03
N HIS A 72 13.50 -9.03 6.66
CA HIS A 72 13.21 -10.39 7.17
C HIS A 72 13.97 -11.51 6.44
N LYS A 73 14.83 -11.19 5.47
CA LYS A 73 15.56 -12.15 4.62
C LYS A 73 14.63 -13.13 3.88
N GLU A 74 13.45 -12.66 3.53
CA GLU A 74 12.45 -13.42 2.79
C GLU A 74 12.46 -13.07 1.29
N ARG A 75 11.95 -14.00 0.48
CA ARG A 75 11.77 -13.77 -0.95
C ARG A 75 10.48 -12.99 -1.21
N TYR A 76 10.49 -12.24 -2.30
CA TYR A 76 9.31 -11.55 -2.81
C TYR A 76 8.95 -12.13 -4.19
N ASP A 77 8.23 -13.24 -4.18
CA ASP A 77 7.80 -14.02 -5.36
C ASP A 77 6.29 -14.27 -5.39
N GLU A 78 5.54 -13.59 -4.52
CA GLU A 78 4.09 -13.73 -4.43
C GLU A 78 3.37 -13.09 -5.62
N ASN A 79 2.33 -13.77 -6.09
CA ASN A 79 1.30 -13.11 -6.87
C ASN A 79 0.66 -12.01 -6.02
N ARG A 80 0.25 -10.91 -6.66
CA ARG A 80 -0.41 -9.79 -5.97
C ARG A 80 -1.88 -9.76 -6.30
N ASP A 81 -2.71 -9.97 -5.28
CA ASP A 81 -4.14 -9.65 -5.29
C ASP A 81 -4.38 -8.66 -4.15
N LEU A 82 -4.26 -7.37 -4.47
CA LEU A 82 -4.30 -6.32 -3.46
C LEU A 82 -5.74 -6.01 -3.05
N CYS A 83 -5.98 -6.06 -1.75
CA CYS A 83 -7.21 -5.54 -1.15
C CYS A 83 -6.97 -4.12 -0.68
N VAL A 84 -7.88 -3.20 -1.03
CA VAL A 84 -7.94 -1.85 -0.45
C VAL A 84 -9.25 -1.74 0.33
N MET A 85 -9.18 -1.34 1.60
CA MET A 85 -10.37 -1.14 2.42
C MET A 85 -10.18 -0.03 3.47
N PRO A 86 -11.27 0.54 4.03
CA PRO A 86 -11.16 1.53 5.09
C PRO A 86 -10.40 1.00 6.29
N PHE A 87 -9.46 1.80 6.82
CA PHE A 87 -8.72 1.41 8.01
C PHE A 87 -9.47 1.88 9.27
N THR A 88 -10.32 1.01 9.81
CA THR A 88 -11.22 1.32 10.93
C THR A 88 -10.51 1.89 12.17
N MET A 89 -9.29 1.45 12.46
CA MET A 89 -8.51 1.93 13.61
C MET A 89 -8.09 3.41 13.48
N LEU A 90 -7.94 3.92 12.26
CA LEU A 90 -7.56 5.31 11.99
C LEU A 90 -8.74 6.18 11.55
N GLY A 91 -9.81 5.57 11.03
CA GLY A 91 -10.96 6.26 10.46
C GLY A 91 -10.66 6.90 9.11
N ASP A 92 -11.63 7.66 8.58
CA ASP A 92 -11.45 8.41 7.34
C ASP A 92 -10.37 9.50 7.50
N PRO A 93 -9.55 9.77 6.45
CA PRO A 93 -9.63 9.23 5.10
C PRO A 93 -8.77 7.97 4.86
N TYR A 94 -8.29 7.30 5.91
CA TYR A 94 -7.22 6.31 5.82
C TYR A 94 -7.72 4.96 5.34
N GLN A 95 -6.90 4.32 4.50
CA GLN A 95 -7.17 3.04 3.88
C GLN A 95 -6.00 2.10 4.19
N ILE A 96 -6.31 0.82 4.35
CA ILE A 96 -5.32 -0.25 4.49
C ILE A 96 -5.26 -1.02 3.19
N VAL A 97 -4.04 -1.30 2.74
CA VAL A 97 -3.75 -2.09 1.54
C VAL A 97 -2.91 -3.30 1.91
N TYR A 98 -3.36 -4.50 1.56
CA TYR A 98 -2.62 -5.75 1.82
C TYR A 98 -2.80 -6.76 0.68
N ASN A 99 -1.91 -7.74 0.58
CA ASN A 99 -2.01 -8.81 -0.42
C ASN A 99 -2.82 -9.99 0.13
N LYS A 100 -3.98 -10.28 -0.44
CA LYS A 100 -4.83 -11.43 -0.05
C LYS A 100 -4.17 -12.77 -0.29
N THR A 101 -3.28 -12.81 -1.28
CA THR A 101 -2.58 -14.05 -1.68
C THR A 101 -1.21 -14.20 -1.01
N ALA A 102 -0.93 -13.39 0.02
CA ALA A 102 0.31 -13.52 0.79
C ALA A 102 0.47 -14.93 1.37
N HIS A 103 1.64 -15.51 1.20
CA HIS A 103 1.99 -16.81 1.75
C HIS A 103 2.53 -16.65 3.18
N PRO A 104 2.36 -17.69 4.02
CA PRO A 104 2.91 -17.67 5.37
C PRO A 104 4.44 -17.52 5.32
N SER A 105 4.98 -16.74 6.25
CA SER A 105 6.43 -16.68 6.45
C SER A 105 6.93 -18.02 7.01
N PRO A 106 8.10 -18.51 6.57
CA PRO A 106 8.69 -19.73 7.11
C PRO A 106 9.25 -19.58 8.53
N TYR A 107 9.37 -18.36 9.06
CA TYR A 107 10.10 -18.11 10.32
C TYR A 107 9.24 -17.58 11.46
N GLU A 108 8.14 -16.87 11.18
CA GLU A 108 7.30 -16.24 12.20
C GLU A 108 5.82 -16.24 11.79
N ASP A 109 4.93 -16.11 12.78
CA ASP A 109 3.53 -15.84 12.53
C ASP A 109 3.39 -14.42 11.97
N ASN A 110 3.25 -14.34 10.64
CA ASN A 110 3.06 -13.09 9.92
C ASN A 110 1.59 -12.73 9.73
N SER A 111 0.68 -13.24 10.57
CA SER A 111 -0.74 -12.88 10.55
C SER A 111 -0.93 -11.39 10.85
N LEU A 112 -1.84 -10.74 10.12
CA LEU A 112 -2.25 -9.35 10.37
C LEU A 112 -3.44 -9.37 11.34
N SER A 113 -3.17 -9.46 12.65
CA SER A 113 -4.18 -9.64 13.71
C SER A 113 -5.34 -8.65 13.63
N PHE A 114 -5.02 -7.37 13.40
CA PHE A 114 -5.96 -6.26 13.29
C PHE A 114 -6.92 -6.36 12.09
N LEU A 115 -6.68 -7.30 11.16
CA LEU A 115 -7.57 -7.59 10.03
C LEU A 115 -8.40 -8.87 10.24
N LYS A 116 -8.19 -9.64 11.31
CA LYS A 116 -8.76 -10.98 11.50
C LYS A 116 -10.28 -11.05 11.42
N GLU A 117 -10.98 -9.99 11.88
CA GLU A 117 -12.45 -9.91 11.76
C GLU A 117 -12.95 -9.76 10.32
N LYS A 118 -12.13 -9.20 9.43
CA LYS A 118 -12.47 -8.89 8.04
C LYS A 118 -11.91 -9.93 7.07
N ASP A 119 -10.68 -10.36 7.32
CA ASP A 119 -10.01 -11.44 6.61
C ASP A 119 -9.16 -12.23 7.62
N PRO A 120 -9.63 -13.41 8.08
CA PRO A 120 -8.90 -14.22 9.06
C PRO A 120 -7.62 -14.83 8.50
N ASN A 121 -7.39 -14.74 7.18
CA ASN A 121 -6.20 -15.24 6.52
C ASN A 121 -5.24 -14.11 6.12
N ALA A 122 -5.54 -12.85 6.44
CA ALA A 122 -4.67 -11.73 6.14
C ALA A 122 -3.32 -11.90 6.84
N LYS A 123 -2.26 -11.82 6.05
CA LYS A 123 -0.88 -12.05 6.50
C LYS A 123 0.13 -11.28 5.66
N GLY A 124 1.38 -11.24 6.12
CA GLY A 124 2.47 -10.55 5.47
C GLY A 124 2.40 -9.04 5.69
N LEU A 125 2.47 -8.27 4.60
CA LEU A 125 2.52 -6.81 4.66
C LEU A 125 1.13 -6.19 4.49
N ALA A 126 0.83 -5.20 5.33
CA ALA A 126 -0.15 -4.17 5.06
C ALA A 126 0.50 -2.78 5.02
N ILE A 127 0.02 -1.90 4.15
CA ILE A 127 0.44 -0.49 4.09
C ILE A 127 -0.75 0.45 4.26
N VAL A 128 -0.51 1.61 4.87
CA VAL A 128 -1.50 2.65 5.04
C VAL A 128 -1.39 3.67 3.91
N MET A 129 -2.53 3.93 3.28
CA MET A 129 -2.74 4.95 2.27
C MET A 129 -3.91 5.84 2.68
N LYS A 130 -4.26 6.84 1.87
CA LYS A 130 -5.41 7.71 2.15
C LYS A 130 -6.22 7.97 0.89
N LYS A 131 -7.48 8.34 1.08
CA LYS A 131 -8.28 8.99 0.04
C LYS A 131 -7.95 10.48 0.00
N ASP A 132 -7.77 11.02 -1.20
CA ASP A 132 -7.73 12.47 -1.40
C ASP A 132 -9.15 13.07 -1.40
N LYS A 133 -9.24 14.36 -1.70
CA LYS A 133 -10.52 15.10 -1.71
C LYS A 133 -11.48 14.61 -2.81
N ASP A 134 -10.95 14.00 -3.85
CA ASP A 134 -11.70 13.46 -4.98
C ASP A 134 -12.01 11.96 -4.80
N GLY A 135 -11.64 11.39 -3.63
CA GLY A 135 -11.87 10.00 -3.29
C GLY A 135 -10.82 9.02 -3.83
N LYS A 136 -9.75 9.51 -4.46
CA LYS A 136 -8.70 8.68 -5.08
C LYS A 136 -7.72 8.20 -4.03
N ILE A 137 -7.24 6.96 -4.16
CA ILE A 137 -6.25 6.41 -3.25
C ILE A 137 -4.88 7.01 -3.59
N THR A 138 -4.22 7.56 -2.58
CA THR A 138 -2.91 8.20 -2.69
C THR A 138 -2.06 7.94 -1.45
N TRP A 139 -0.77 8.26 -1.53
CA TRP A 139 0.19 8.12 -0.45
C TRP A 139 0.00 9.20 0.63
N LEU A 140 0.67 9.00 1.77
CA LEU A 140 0.62 9.91 2.90
C LEU A 140 1.60 11.07 2.70
N SER A 141 1.33 12.21 3.34
CA SER A 141 2.40 13.17 3.66
C SER A 141 3.28 12.62 4.79
N GLU A 142 4.48 13.16 4.93
CA GLU A 142 5.38 12.77 6.02
C GLU A 142 4.78 13.07 7.40
N VAL A 143 4.09 14.22 7.54
CA VAL A 143 3.44 14.61 8.80
C VAL A 143 2.34 13.62 9.17
N GLU A 144 1.50 13.23 8.20
CA GLU A 144 0.45 12.22 8.42
C GLU A 144 1.05 10.86 8.78
N ALA A 145 2.05 10.39 8.04
CA ALA A 145 2.66 9.09 8.31
C ALA A 145 3.27 9.00 9.71
N ARG A 146 3.95 10.07 10.16
CA ARG A 146 4.51 10.14 11.52
C ARG A 146 3.42 10.20 12.59
N ALA A 147 2.32 10.90 12.33
CA ALA A 147 1.19 10.95 13.25
C ALA A 147 0.51 9.57 13.38
N ILE A 148 0.33 8.87 12.26
CA ILE A 148 -0.27 7.54 12.22
C ILE A 148 0.55 6.54 13.04
N ILE A 149 1.87 6.53 12.93
CA ILE A 149 2.71 5.62 13.74
C ILE A 149 2.47 5.84 15.23
N ARG A 150 2.48 7.11 15.67
CA ARG A 150 2.24 7.44 17.09
C ARG A 150 0.87 6.94 17.58
N THR A 151 -0.12 6.91 16.70
CA THR A 151 -1.45 6.36 16.99
C THR A 151 -1.45 4.84 16.98
N LEU A 152 -0.82 4.20 16.00
CA LEU A 152 -0.88 2.76 15.79
C LEU A 152 -0.04 1.95 16.77
N THR A 153 1.17 2.39 17.12
CA THR A 153 2.07 1.66 18.04
C THR A 153 1.34 1.22 19.32
N PRO A 154 0.72 2.11 20.11
CA PRO A 154 0.05 1.70 21.36
C PRO A 154 -1.26 0.93 21.16
N LEU A 155 -1.81 0.91 19.95
CA LEU A 155 -3.04 0.16 19.63
C LEU A 155 -2.71 -1.29 19.26
N LEU A 156 -1.63 -1.48 18.50
CA LEU A 156 -1.17 -2.80 18.07
C LEU A 156 -0.41 -3.53 19.18
N ASP A 157 0.23 -2.82 20.12
CA ASP A 157 0.86 -3.42 21.31
C ASP A 157 -0.13 -4.05 22.30
N LYS A 158 -1.44 -3.82 22.13
CA LYS A 158 -2.51 -4.24 23.07
C LYS A 158 -3.34 -5.42 22.59
N GLU A 159 -3.09 -5.92 21.37
CA GLU A 159 -3.71 -7.14 20.83
C GLU A 159 -2.92 -8.39 21.19
#